data_AF-A0A1B6LSS8-F1
#
_entry.id   AF-A0A1B6LSS8-F1
#
_cell.length_a   1.000
_cell.length_b   1.000
_cell.length_c   1.000
_cell.angle_alpha   90.00
_cell.angle_beta   90.00
_cell.angle_gamma   90.00
#
_symmetry.space_group_name_H-M   'P 1'
#
loop_
_entity.id
_entity.type
_entity.pdbx_description
1 polymer ?
#
loop_
_entity_poly.entity_id
_entity_poly.type
_entity_poly.pdbx_seq_one_letter_code
_entity_poly.pdbx_strand_id
1 'polypeptide(L)'
;LLCDCKTGFLLDIIVYTGKQTMITIEHNLGISGSIVSTLLQPYLDLGHTLYVDNWYTSPYLFQYLHDRKTGAVGTLRLDRKDTPNFPRLKTGEYSSQQSPFLLAEKWVDRRDVNMLSTTHKNVLKNSGKVDYHSGQQIKKPASVI
;
A
#
# COMPACT_ATOMS: atom_id res chain seq x y z
N LEU A 1 6.20 -14.10 -3.26
CA LEU A 1 7.62 -13.78 -3.44
C LEU A 1 7.91 -12.53 -2.64
N LEU A 2 9.02 -12.49 -1.91
CA LEU A 2 9.55 -11.30 -1.27
C LEU A 2 10.89 -10.97 -1.92
N CYS A 3 11.09 -9.72 -2.32
CA CYS A 3 12.26 -9.30 -3.08
C CYS A 3 12.81 -7.99 -2.53
N ASP A 4 14.13 -7.85 -2.50
CA ASP A 4 14.77 -6.57 -2.23
C ASP A 4 14.63 -5.65 -3.45
N CYS A 5 14.05 -4.47 -3.23
CA CYS A 5 13.71 -3.56 -4.33
C CYS A 5 14.93 -2.87 -4.99
N LYS A 6 16.09 -2.84 -4.32
CA LYS A 6 17.29 -2.17 -4.83
C LYS A 6 18.16 -3.11 -5.65
N THR A 7 18.31 -4.33 -5.19
CA THR A 7 19.20 -5.34 -5.78
C THR A 7 18.46 -6.34 -6.66
N GLY A 8 17.15 -6.49 -6.47
CA GLY A 8 16.34 -7.50 -7.16
C GLY A 8 16.54 -8.91 -6.61
N PHE A 9 17.25 -9.08 -5.49
CA PHE A 9 17.42 -10.39 -4.88
C PHE A 9 16.11 -10.93 -4.30
N LEU A 10 15.79 -12.18 -4.67
CA LEU A 10 14.70 -12.93 -4.05
C LEU A 10 15.10 -13.29 -2.62
N LEU A 11 14.37 -12.76 -1.64
CA LEU A 11 14.61 -12.97 -0.23
C LEU A 11 13.87 -14.20 0.30
N ASP A 12 12.64 -14.41 -0.16
CA ASP A 12 11.82 -15.56 0.24
C ASP A 12 10.68 -15.86 -0.76
N ILE A 13 10.22 -17.11 -0.76
CA ILE A 13 9.13 -17.61 -1.60
C ILE A 13 8.21 -18.53 -0.81
N ILE A 14 6.91 -18.33 -0.99
CA ILE A 14 5.88 -19.27 -0.57
C ILE A 14 5.17 -19.75 -1.82
N VAL A 15 5.16 -21.07 -2.01
CA VAL A 15 4.43 -21.73 -3.09
C VAL A 15 2.99 -21.93 -2.64
N TYR A 16 2.03 -21.35 -3.37
CA TYR A 16 0.62 -21.53 -3.07
C TYR A 16 0.14 -22.93 -3.46
N THR A 17 -0.27 -23.72 -2.46
CA THR A 17 -0.79 -25.09 -2.62
C THR A 17 -2.23 -25.21 -2.12
N GLY A 18 -2.97 -24.09 -2.11
CA GLY A 18 -4.33 -24.05 -1.58
C GLY A 18 -4.35 -24.15 -0.05
N LYS A 19 -5.22 -25.02 0.49
CA LYS A 19 -5.39 -25.18 1.95
C LYS A 19 -4.14 -25.70 2.66
N GLN A 20 -3.22 -26.32 1.93
CA GLN A 20 -1.97 -26.88 2.46
C GLN A 20 -0.79 -25.89 2.34
N THR A 21 -1.06 -24.64 1.97
CA THR A 21 0.00 -23.63 1.86
C THR A 21 0.65 -23.44 3.22
N MET A 22 1.95 -23.66 3.29
CA MET A 22 2.72 -23.57 4.53
C MET A 22 2.93 -22.10 4.92
N ILE A 23 2.01 -21.58 5.74
CA ILE A 23 2.08 -20.24 6.33
C ILE A 23 1.69 -20.29 7.79
N THR A 24 2.25 -19.37 8.58
CA THR A 24 1.75 -19.13 9.93
C THR A 24 0.48 -18.30 9.83
N ILE A 25 -0.64 -18.85 10.31
CA ILE A 25 -1.95 -18.19 10.25
C ILE A 25 -2.07 -17.18 11.39
N GLU A 26 -2.12 -15.92 11.03
CA GLU A 26 -2.43 -14.80 11.91
C GLU A 26 -3.92 -14.48 11.76
N HIS A 27 -4.75 -15.06 12.64
CA HIS A 27 -6.22 -14.99 12.51
C HIS A 27 -6.75 -13.56 12.36
N ASN A 28 -6.12 -12.58 13.01
CA ASN A 28 -6.55 -11.18 12.94
C ASN A 28 -6.18 -10.51 11.61
N LEU A 29 -5.16 -11.00 10.90
CA LEU A 29 -4.67 -10.43 9.63
C LEU A 29 -5.38 -11.03 8.40
N GLY A 30 -6.06 -12.17 8.56
CA GLY A 30 -6.58 -12.96 7.45
C GLY A 30 -5.47 -13.61 6.60
N ILE A 31 -5.85 -14.30 5.53
CA ILE A 31 -4.91 -15.10 4.72
C ILE A 31 -3.86 -14.20 4.06
N SER A 32 -4.26 -13.08 3.46
CA SER A 32 -3.33 -12.19 2.75
C SER A 32 -2.30 -11.59 3.70
N GLY A 33 -2.71 -11.15 4.89
CA GLY A 33 -1.79 -10.62 5.89
C GLY A 33 -0.94 -11.72 6.56
N SER A 34 -1.48 -12.93 6.72
CA SER A 34 -0.71 -14.10 7.19
C SER A 34 0.46 -14.44 6.26
N ILE A 35 0.23 -14.39 4.94
CA ILE A 35 1.28 -14.59 3.93
C ILE A 35 2.36 -13.50 4.06
N VAL A 36 1.96 -12.23 4.20
CA VAL A 36 2.91 -11.11 4.37
C VAL A 36 3.72 -11.28 5.65
N SER A 37 3.05 -11.56 6.77
CA SER A 37 3.71 -11.78 8.07
C SER A 37 4.71 -12.95 8.01
N THR A 38 4.33 -14.04 7.34
CA THR A 38 5.22 -15.22 7.17
C THR A 38 6.46 -14.86 6.36
N LEU A 39 6.31 -14.22 5.19
CA LEU A 39 7.44 -13.81 4.34
C LEU A 39 8.37 -12.81 5.04
N LEU A 40 7.79 -11.90 5.82
CA LEU A 40 8.55 -10.83 6.46
C LEU A 40 9.17 -11.20 7.78
N GLN A 41 8.92 -12.38 8.35
CA GLN A 41 9.35 -12.72 9.71
C GLN A 41 10.80 -12.28 10.03
N PRO A 42 11.84 -12.61 9.22
CA PRO A 42 13.22 -12.25 9.53
C PRO A 42 13.56 -10.76 9.26
N TYR A 43 12.62 -10.01 8.68
CA TYR A 43 12.77 -8.61 8.27
C TYR A 43 11.86 -7.64 9.06
N LEU A 44 11.01 -8.14 9.95
CA LEU A 44 10.20 -7.31 10.84
C LEU A 44 11.08 -6.62 11.88
N ASP A 45 10.61 -5.47 12.39
CA ASP A 45 11.27 -4.68 13.44
C ASP A 45 12.60 -4.00 13.04
N LEU A 46 13.03 -4.12 11.78
CA LEU A 46 14.30 -3.59 11.27
C LEU A 46 14.20 -2.19 10.62
N GLY A 47 13.02 -1.57 10.57
CA GLY A 47 12.85 -0.25 9.95
C GLY A 47 12.70 -0.28 8.42
N HIS A 48 12.49 -1.45 7.82
CA HIS A 48 12.25 -1.57 6.38
C HIS A 48 10.89 -1.01 5.96
N THR A 49 10.72 -0.78 4.66
CA THR A 49 9.44 -0.41 4.05
C THR A 49 9.01 -1.46 3.04
N LEU A 50 7.86 -2.07 3.29
CA LEU A 50 7.22 -3.03 2.40
C LEU A 50 6.41 -2.30 1.32
N TYR A 51 6.56 -2.73 0.06
CA TYR A 51 5.70 -2.33 -1.05
C TYR A 51 4.90 -3.54 -1.53
N VAL A 52 3.57 -3.43 -1.57
CA VAL A 52 2.66 -4.54 -1.86
C VAL A 52 1.53 -4.17 -2.82
N ASP A 53 0.97 -5.19 -3.47
CA ASP A 53 -0.25 -5.04 -4.27
C ASP A 53 -1.52 -4.90 -3.42
N ASN A 54 -2.66 -4.72 -4.09
CA ASN A 54 -3.95 -4.55 -3.45
C ASN A 54 -4.58 -5.83 -2.86
N TRP A 55 -4.06 -7.01 -3.20
CA TRP A 55 -4.50 -8.26 -2.63
C TRP A 55 -3.92 -8.45 -1.22
N TYR A 56 -2.74 -7.89 -0.96
CA TYR A 56 -2.13 -7.88 0.36
C TYR A 56 -2.50 -6.66 1.20
N THR A 57 -2.93 -5.55 0.59
CA THR A 57 -3.19 -4.29 1.30
C THR A 57 -4.48 -4.31 2.14
N SER A 58 -4.36 -3.98 3.43
CA SER A 58 -5.49 -3.71 4.33
C SER A 58 -5.08 -2.77 5.48
N PRO A 59 -6.00 -1.96 6.02
CA PRO A 59 -5.73 -1.08 7.17
C PRO A 59 -5.15 -1.84 8.38
N TYR A 60 -5.70 -3.01 8.68
CA TYR A 60 -5.28 -3.79 9.83
C TYR A 60 -3.88 -4.41 9.66
N LEU A 61 -3.52 -4.89 8.46
CA LEU A 61 -2.14 -5.33 8.18
C LEU A 61 -1.15 -4.16 8.30
N PHE A 62 -1.51 -2.98 7.81
CA PHE A 62 -0.63 -1.81 7.85
C PHE A 62 -0.41 -1.32 9.28
N GLN A 63 -1.43 -1.39 10.15
CA GLN A 63 -1.25 -1.18 11.60
C GLN A 63 -0.27 -2.20 12.19
N TYR A 64 -0.47 -3.49 11.93
CA TYR A 64 0.40 -4.55 12.44
C TYR A 64 1.86 -4.32 12.04
N LEU A 65 2.12 -3.98 10.77
CA LEU A 65 3.46 -3.69 10.28
C LEU A 65 4.04 -2.44 10.94
N HIS A 66 3.24 -1.38 11.11
CA HIS A 66 3.66 -0.16 11.80
C HIS A 66 4.10 -0.44 13.24
N ASP A 67 3.30 -1.21 13.99
CA ASP A 67 3.61 -1.61 15.38
C ASP A 67 4.90 -2.43 15.46
N ARG A 68 5.21 -3.16 14.38
CA ARG A 68 6.45 -3.94 14.17
C ARG A 68 7.53 -3.14 13.45
N LYS A 69 7.55 -1.81 13.62
CA LYS A 69 8.54 -0.86 13.06
C LYS A 69 8.82 -1.09 11.57
N THR A 70 7.79 -1.46 10.81
CA THR A 70 7.86 -1.77 9.39
C THR A 70 6.93 -0.84 8.64
N GLY A 71 7.50 0.02 7.80
CA GLY A 71 6.74 0.85 6.88
C GLY A 71 6.00 -0.01 5.86
N ALA A 72 4.87 0.47 5.36
CA ALA A 72 4.09 -0.22 4.34
C ALA A 72 3.48 0.77 3.35
N VAL A 73 3.46 0.39 2.08
CA VAL A 73 2.89 1.16 0.98
C VAL A 73 2.22 0.18 0.02
N GLY A 74 0.98 0.45 -0.37
CA GLY A 74 0.29 -0.40 -1.32
C GLY A 74 -0.92 0.25 -1.96
N THR A 75 -1.35 -0.32 -3.08
CA THR A 75 -2.61 0.09 -3.71
C THR A 75 -3.78 -0.46 -2.89
N LEU A 76 -4.81 0.35 -2.69
CA LEU A 76 -5.94 0.02 -1.83
C LEU A 76 -7.18 -0.34 -2.65
N ARG A 77 -7.79 -1.46 -2.29
CA ARG A 77 -9.13 -1.85 -2.73
C ARG A 77 -10.17 -1.27 -1.77
N LEU A 78 -11.12 -0.50 -2.28
CA LEU A 78 -12.13 0.17 -1.45
C LEU A 78 -13.18 -0.79 -0.86
N ASP A 79 -13.29 -2.01 -1.37
CA ASP A 79 -14.17 -3.06 -0.84
C ASP A 79 -13.53 -3.83 0.33
N ARG A 80 -12.32 -3.43 0.77
CA ARG A 80 -11.68 -4.00 1.96
C ARG A 80 -12.34 -3.48 3.23
N LYS A 81 -12.48 -4.38 4.20
CA LYS A 81 -12.94 -4.03 5.55
C LYS A 81 -12.11 -2.89 6.15
N ASP A 82 -12.77 -2.02 6.89
CA ASP A 82 -12.18 -0.89 7.63
C ASP A 82 -11.49 0.16 6.73
N THR A 83 -11.80 0.14 5.42
CA THR A 83 -11.34 1.16 4.47
C THR A 83 -12.22 2.40 4.56
N PRO A 84 -11.64 3.62 4.57
CA PRO A 84 -12.41 4.85 4.57
C PRO A 84 -13.26 5.02 3.30
N ASN A 85 -14.43 5.63 3.47
CA ASN A 85 -15.29 6.02 2.36
C ASN A 85 -14.78 7.32 1.72
N PHE A 86 -14.49 7.29 0.43
CA PHE A 86 -14.11 8.49 -0.30
C PHE A 86 -15.30 9.07 -1.09
N PRO A 87 -15.35 10.40 -1.27
CA PRO A 87 -16.32 11.00 -2.17
C PRO A 87 -16.09 10.54 -3.61
N ARG A 88 -17.12 10.74 -4.44
CA ARG A 88 -16.97 10.61 -5.90
C ARG A 88 -16.15 11.80 -6.39
N LEU A 89 -15.05 11.50 -7.07
CA LEU A 89 -14.09 12.48 -7.58
C LEU A 89 -14.14 12.55 -9.11
N LYS A 90 -13.80 13.71 -9.67
CA LYS A 90 -13.55 13.92 -11.10
C LYS A 90 -12.07 13.72 -11.42
N THR A 91 -11.75 13.50 -12.69
CA THR A 91 -10.35 13.45 -13.15
C THR A 91 -9.58 14.68 -12.72
N GLY A 92 -8.40 14.46 -12.12
CA GLY A 92 -7.54 15.46 -11.53
C GLY A 92 -7.79 15.72 -10.04
N GLU A 93 -8.94 15.32 -9.50
CA GLU A 93 -9.27 15.54 -8.09
C GLU A 93 -8.61 14.51 -7.17
N TYR A 94 -8.41 14.93 -5.92
CA TYR A 94 -7.72 14.19 -4.86
C TYR A 94 -8.51 14.29 -3.55
N SER A 95 -8.55 13.20 -2.79
CA SER A 95 -9.10 13.15 -1.45
C SER A 95 -8.26 12.24 -0.57
N SER A 96 -8.21 12.51 0.72
CA SER A 96 -7.38 11.78 1.68
C SER A 96 -8.06 11.68 3.02
N GLN A 97 -7.83 10.59 3.73
CA GLN A 97 -8.13 10.44 5.14
C GLN A 97 -6.89 9.92 5.85
N GLN A 98 -6.63 10.43 7.05
CA GLN A 98 -5.43 10.07 7.80
C GLN A 98 -5.74 9.82 9.27
N SER A 99 -5.11 8.78 9.81
CA SER A 99 -4.86 8.62 11.24
C SER A 99 -3.44 9.14 11.54
N PRO A 100 -2.98 9.13 12.82
CA PRO A 100 -1.62 9.54 13.16
C PRO A 100 -0.49 8.79 12.41
N PHE A 101 -0.75 7.55 11.99
CA PHE A 101 0.27 6.67 11.39
C PHE A 101 -0.15 6.10 10.02
N LEU A 102 -1.41 6.24 9.60
CA LEU A 102 -1.94 5.64 8.38
C LEU A 102 -2.58 6.70 7.50
N LEU A 103 -2.14 6.78 6.26
CA LEU A 103 -2.67 7.66 5.23
C LEU A 103 -3.37 6.81 4.16
N ALA A 104 -4.65 7.08 3.95
CA ALA A 104 -5.44 6.54 2.86
C ALA A 104 -5.76 7.67 1.87
N GLU A 105 -5.48 7.44 0.59
CA GLU A 105 -5.60 8.45 -0.45
C GLU A 105 -6.41 7.92 -1.61
N LYS A 106 -7.20 8.79 -2.24
CA LYS A 106 -7.88 8.55 -3.49
C LYS A 106 -7.56 9.68 -4.46
N TRP A 107 -7.19 9.30 -5.67
CA TRP A 107 -6.89 10.22 -6.76
C TRP A 107 -7.45 9.68 -8.07
N VAL A 108 -7.96 10.55 -8.94
CA VAL A 108 -8.53 10.14 -10.22
C VAL A 108 -7.66 10.64 -11.37
N ASP A 109 -7.01 9.72 -12.07
CA ASP A 109 -6.35 9.99 -13.36
C ASP A 109 -7.34 9.67 -14.50
N ARG A 110 -6.92 8.82 -15.45
CA ARG A 110 -7.76 7.99 -16.29
C ARG A 110 -8.62 6.97 -15.53
N ARG A 111 -8.19 6.58 -14.32
CA ARG A 111 -8.88 5.63 -13.43
C ARG A 111 -8.69 6.05 -11.99
N ASP A 112 -9.57 5.57 -11.12
CA ASP A 112 -9.43 5.70 -9.67
C ASP A 112 -8.16 4.96 -9.22
N VAL A 113 -7.29 5.68 -8.52
CA VAL A 113 -6.13 5.15 -7.83
C VAL A 113 -6.34 5.41 -6.35
N ASN A 114 -6.36 4.33 -5.56
CA ASN A 114 -6.38 4.44 -4.11
C ASN A 114 -5.08 3.88 -3.56
N MET A 115 -4.52 4.55 -2.57
CA MET A 115 -3.28 4.15 -1.91
C MET A 115 -3.51 4.07 -0.41
N LEU A 116 -2.77 3.17 0.23
CA LEU A 116 -2.63 3.10 1.67
C LEU A 116 -1.15 3.15 2.01
N SER A 117 -0.77 3.97 2.99
CA SER A 117 0.63 4.13 3.37
C SER A 117 0.80 4.48 4.85
N THR A 118 1.85 3.92 5.47
CA THR A 118 2.33 4.33 6.80
C THR A 118 3.59 5.21 6.75
N THR A 119 4.10 5.50 5.55
CA THR A 119 5.38 6.19 5.36
C THR A 119 5.24 7.59 4.77
N HIS A 120 4.23 7.78 3.91
CA HIS A 120 4.04 9.05 3.20
C HIS A 120 3.23 10.04 4.01
N LYS A 121 3.51 11.33 3.79
CA LYS A 121 2.67 12.45 4.23
C LYS A 121 1.68 12.80 3.13
N ASN A 122 0.55 13.39 3.53
CA ASN A 122 -0.44 13.94 2.61
C ASN A 122 0.12 15.18 1.88
N VAL A 123 0.82 14.92 0.77
CA VAL A 123 1.46 15.94 -0.06
C VAL A 123 1.32 15.55 -1.52
N LEU A 124 0.86 16.49 -2.34
CA LEU A 124 0.90 16.37 -3.80
C LEU A 124 2.26 16.85 -4.31
N LYS A 125 2.92 16.05 -5.15
CA LYS A 125 4.17 16.37 -5.84
C LYS A 125 3.94 16.50 -7.33
N ASN A 126 4.81 17.25 -8.01
CA ASN A 126 4.78 17.35 -9.47
C ASN A 126 5.17 16.00 -10.08
N SER A 127 4.37 15.51 -11.03
CA SER A 127 4.60 14.22 -11.68
C SER A 127 5.60 14.27 -12.84
N GLY A 128 6.16 15.46 -13.13
CA GLY A 128 6.98 15.71 -14.32
C GLY A 128 6.18 15.76 -15.63
N LYS A 129 4.85 15.58 -15.58
CA LYS A 129 3.95 15.65 -16.74
C LYS A 129 3.19 16.98 -16.75
N VAL A 130 2.83 17.41 -17.95
CA VAL A 130 2.05 18.63 -18.20
C VAL A 130 0.75 18.23 -18.88
N ASP A 131 -0.34 18.86 -18.47
CA ASP A 131 -1.62 18.73 -19.15
C ASP A 131 -1.57 19.48 -20.49
N TYR A 132 -1.87 18.78 -21.58
CA TYR A 132 -1.69 19.31 -22.93
C TYR A 132 -2.61 20.49 -23.26
N HIS A 133 -3.81 20.55 -22.67
CA HIS A 133 -4.78 21.61 -22.96
C HIS A 133 -4.53 22.87 -22.12
N SER A 134 -4.25 22.70 -20.84
CA SER A 134 -4.07 23.81 -19.89
C SER A 134 -2.62 24.28 -19.76
N GLY A 135 -1.65 23.48 -20.20
CA GLY A 135 -0.22 23.74 -20.00
C GLY A 135 0.23 23.64 -18.54
N GLN A 136 -0.65 23.21 -17.62
CA GLN A 136 -0.35 23.14 -16.19
C GLN A 136 0.36 21.83 -15.81
N GLN A 137 1.24 21.89 -14.80
CA GLN A 137 1.90 20.70 -14.27
C GLN A 137 0.89 19.79 -13.56
N ILE A 138 0.91 18.51 -13.92
CA ILE A 138 0.10 17.48 -13.28
C ILE A 138 0.72 17.12 -11.94
N LYS A 139 -0.03 17.34 -10.86
CA LYS A 139 0.36 16.94 -9.50
C LYS A 139 -0.27 15.60 -9.15
N LYS A 140 0.47 14.74 -8.44
CA LYS A 140 0.02 13.44 -7.95
C LYS A 140 0.41 13.26 -6.48
N PRO A 141 -0.26 12.37 -5.73
CA PRO A 141 0.15 12.04 -4.37
C PRO A 141 1.59 11.55 -4.32
N ALA A 142 2.33 11.93 -3.28
CA ALA A 142 3.71 11.51 -3.09
C ALA A 142 3.87 9.99 -2.98
N SER A 143 2.81 9.26 -2.61
CA SER A 143 2.76 7.80 -2.57
C SER A 143 2.72 7.14 -3.95
N VAL A 144 2.49 7.90 -5.01
CA VAL A 144 2.35 7.44 -6.41
C VAL A 144 3.52 7.90 -7.29
N ILE A 145 4.42 8.74 -6.76
CA ILE A 145 5.60 9.29 -7.46
C ILE A 145 6.86 8.66 -6.89
#